data_AF-A0AAE1U7Y6-F1
#
_entry.id   AF-A0AAE1U7Y6-F1
#
_cell.length_a   1.000
_cell.length_b   1.000
_cell.length_c   1.000
_cell.angle_alpha   90.00
_cell.angle_beta   90.00
_cell.angle_gamma   90.00
#
_symmetry.space_group_name_H-M   'P 1'
#
loop_
_entity.id
_entity.type
_entity.pdbx_description
1 polymer ?
#
loop_
_entity_poly.entity_id
_entity_poly.type
_entity_poly.pdbx_seq_one_letter_code
_entity_poly.pdbx_strand_id
1 'polypeptide(L)'
;MNRKSVYNMRNKKENANMGEYGRDKVVQDGAKDVNKPPDGASNVILPTSSSSSKETVRSDNCVICEKTVKNDDQAIQCEICRLWVHITCEGMPKEAYDYIMSVGDQVAWKCTYCKRGCLKLYEYMEELGKQNKTLWSKQREIRDEMNALTEVVGKNQEINKDMEVRLGALEANSVVERERQDNNGEKCIHIETRLANLEANFAGIEEKLALGSGTGDSSQAEITRNEAVPDLKAIMKQEMEQLKKTMVENDIQLKKEVKEKQEEKLRELRDEEARRNNIIIYGIPESQEKEGPKWRDSDQEVVVKLFQEVLEVKLNQTSLVKIIRLGKREESVAKPRPLLVGLDSPILKRDVLLQTKKLKGKDECMT
;
A
#
# COMPACT_ATOMS: atom_id res chain seq x y z
N MET A 1 -35.02 36.87 -45.86
CA MET A 1 -34.20 35.63 -45.88
C MET A 1 -34.48 34.86 -44.61
N ASN A 2 -35.12 33.70 -44.75
CA ASN A 2 -35.70 32.91 -43.65
C ASN A 2 -34.64 32.11 -42.89
N ARG A 3 -34.55 32.30 -41.56
CA ARG A 3 -33.81 31.43 -40.64
C ARG A 3 -34.49 30.06 -40.61
N LYS A 4 -34.00 29.09 -41.38
CA LYS A 4 -34.33 27.67 -41.19
C LYS A 4 -33.35 27.06 -40.18
N SER A 5 -33.74 27.05 -38.91
CA SER A 5 -33.23 26.10 -37.93
C SER A 5 -33.99 24.78 -38.14
N VAL A 6 -33.37 23.82 -38.83
CA VAL A 6 -33.87 22.45 -38.94
C VAL A 6 -32.98 21.59 -38.05
N TYR A 7 -33.33 21.50 -36.78
CA TYR A 7 -32.75 20.56 -35.84
C TYR A 7 -33.38 19.18 -36.11
N ASN A 8 -32.69 18.32 -36.85
CA ASN A 8 -33.17 16.97 -37.17
C ASN A 8 -32.34 15.96 -36.37
N MET A 9 -32.82 15.56 -35.18
CA MET A 9 -32.26 14.44 -34.43
C MET A 9 -32.67 13.12 -35.10
N ARG A 10 -31.85 12.64 -36.04
CA ARG A 10 -31.93 11.25 -36.51
C ARG A 10 -31.00 10.37 -35.69
N ASN A 11 -31.62 9.59 -34.82
CA ASN A 11 -31.06 8.37 -34.23
C ASN A 11 -30.39 7.51 -35.32
N LYS A 12 -29.09 7.26 -35.17
CA LYS A 12 -28.40 6.16 -35.84
C LYS A 12 -27.85 5.22 -34.77
N LYS A 13 -28.60 4.15 -34.55
CA LYS A 13 -28.04 2.83 -34.19
C LYS A 13 -27.13 2.40 -35.34
N GLU A 14 -26.11 1.61 -35.00
CA GLU A 14 -25.17 0.84 -35.85
C GLU A 14 -23.71 1.30 -35.73
N ASN A 15 -22.99 0.67 -34.81
CA ASN A 15 -21.86 -0.19 -35.19
C ASN A 15 -21.35 -0.97 -33.97
N ALA A 16 -21.88 -2.19 -33.85
CA ALA A 16 -21.22 -3.28 -33.15
C ALA A 16 -20.21 -3.89 -34.12
N ASN A 17 -18.92 -3.64 -33.92
CA ASN A 17 -17.86 -4.60 -34.28
C ASN A 17 -16.50 -4.12 -33.76
N MET A 18 -16.07 -4.62 -32.60
CA MET A 18 -14.64 -4.74 -32.29
C MET A 18 -14.43 -5.86 -31.26
N GLY A 19 -13.91 -6.98 -31.77
CA GLY A 19 -12.82 -7.72 -31.15
C GLY A 19 -13.16 -8.57 -29.94
N GLU A 20 -13.60 -9.80 -30.21
CA GLU A 20 -13.42 -10.93 -29.30
C GLU A 20 -11.91 -11.16 -29.06
N TYR A 21 -11.43 -10.84 -27.85
CA TYR A 21 -10.20 -11.43 -27.32
C TYR A 21 -10.57 -12.43 -26.23
N GLY A 22 -10.25 -13.69 -26.53
CA GLY A 22 -10.14 -14.87 -25.67
C GLY A 22 -10.67 -14.78 -24.24
N ARG A 23 -11.89 -15.27 -24.03
CA ARG A 23 -12.32 -15.78 -22.73
C ARG A 23 -11.90 -17.25 -22.64
N ASP A 24 -10.79 -17.50 -21.97
CA ASP A 24 -10.48 -18.85 -21.49
C ASP A 24 -11.59 -19.30 -20.53
N LYS A 25 -12.17 -20.45 -20.85
CA LYS A 25 -13.17 -21.13 -20.01
C LYS A 25 -12.49 -21.58 -18.72
N VAL A 26 -12.60 -20.78 -17.67
CA VAL A 26 -12.37 -21.24 -16.30
C VAL A 26 -13.58 -22.09 -15.89
N VAL A 27 -13.31 -23.37 -15.65
CA VAL A 27 -14.22 -24.36 -15.08
C VAL A 27 -14.68 -23.86 -13.71
N GLN A 28 -15.99 -23.65 -13.56
CA GLN A 28 -16.62 -23.32 -12.29
C GLN A 28 -16.94 -24.61 -11.55
N ASP A 29 -16.05 -25.05 -10.67
CA ASP A 29 -16.41 -25.94 -9.57
C ASP A 29 -16.70 -25.10 -8.31
N GLY A 30 -17.83 -25.42 -7.69
CA GLY A 30 -18.51 -24.57 -6.71
C GLY A 30 -17.72 -24.30 -5.43
N ALA A 31 -17.59 -23.02 -5.11
CA ALA A 31 -17.27 -22.54 -3.78
C ALA A 31 -18.45 -21.72 -3.25
N LYS A 32 -18.89 -22.08 -2.04
CA LYS A 32 -20.02 -21.53 -1.31
C LYS A 32 -19.83 -20.03 -1.02
N ASP A 33 -20.86 -19.25 -1.33
CA ASP A 33 -21.00 -17.83 -1.00
C ASP A 33 -20.86 -17.58 0.51
N VAL A 34 -19.71 -17.02 0.91
CA VAL A 34 -19.52 -16.34 2.19
C VAL A 34 -18.91 -14.98 1.90
N ASN A 35 -19.69 -14.10 1.27
CA ASN A 35 -19.46 -12.65 1.26
C ASN A 35 -20.73 -11.95 0.76
N LYS A 36 -21.78 -11.99 1.59
CA LYS A 36 -22.89 -11.05 1.45
C LYS A 36 -22.37 -9.67 1.87
N PRO A 37 -22.32 -8.66 0.98
CA PRO A 37 -21.98 -7.30 1.40
C PRO A 37 -23.01 -6.83 2.44
N PRO A 38 -22.62 -6.08 3.48
CA PRO A 38 -23.58 -5.53 4.42
C PRO A 38 -24.51 -4.57 3.67
N ASP A 39 -25.81 -4.84 3.77
CA ASP A 39 -26.90 -3.98 3.30
C ASP A 39 -26.82 -2.64 4.04
N GLY A 40 -26.01 -1.73 3.51
CA GLY A 40 -25.72 -0.41 4.07
C GLY A 40 -25.66 0.62 2.96
N ALA A 41 -26.73 0.72 2.18
CA ALA A 41 -26.93 1.80 1.22
C ALA A 41 -26.98 3.14 1.96
N SER A 42 -25.83 3.82 2.05
CA SER A 42 -25.81 5.24 2.37
C SER A 42 -26.47 5.99 1.22
N ASN A 43 -27.70 6.46 1.47
CA ASN A 43 -28.36 7.46 0.66
C ASN A 43 -27.45 8.67 0.50
N VAL A 44 -26.75 8.76 -0.64
CA VAL A 44 -26.17 10.01 -1.10
C VAL A 44 -27.35 10.90 -1.49
N ILE A 45 -27.81 11.70 -0.54
CA ILE A 45 -28.74 12.80 -0.77
C ILE A 45 -27.99 13.79 -1.65
N LEU A 46 -28.12 13.64 -2.96
CA LEU A 46 -27.83 14.71 -3.91
C LEU A 46 -28.74 15.90 -3.51
N PRO A 47 -28.19 17.12 -3.39
CA PRO A 47 -29.01 18.29 -3.11
C PRO A 47 -29.94 18.52 -4.30
N THR A 48 -31.19 18.05 -4.18
CA THR A 48 -32.30 18.45 -5.03
C THR A 48 -32.64 19.90 -4.71
N SER A 49 -31.85 20.80 -5.27
CA SER A 49 -32.21 22.20 -5.37
C SER A 49 -33.34 22.31 -6.38
N SER A 50 -34.57 22.29 -5.88
CA SER A 50 -35.76 22.79 -6.57
C SER A 50 -35.60 24.31 -6.78
N SER A 51 -34.64 24.68 -7.62
CA SER A 51 -34.46 26.03 -8.12
C SER A 51 -35.34 26.14 -9.34
N SER A 52 -36.41 26.92 -9.20
CA SER A 52 -37.19 27.44 -10.31
C SER A 52 -36.24 27.99 -11.37
N SER A 53 -36.06 27.23 -12.44
CA SER A 53 -35.15 27.52 -13.54
C SER A 53 -35.71 28.71 -14.30
N LYS A 54 -35.32 29.92 -13.88
CA LYS A 54 -35.33 31.09 -14.73
C LYS A 54 -34.49 30.73 -15.95
N GLU A 55 -35.14 30.45 -17.08
CA GLU A 55 -34.49 30.40 -18.38
C GLU A 55 -33.68 31.69 -18.52
N THR A 56 -32.37 31.56 -18.36
CA THR A 56 -31.45 32.65 -18.62
C THR A 56 -31.55 32.93 -20.10
N VAL A 57 -32.21 34.04 -20.44
CA VAL A 57 -32.29 34.55 -21.81
C VAL A 57 -30.86 34.64 -22.32
N ARG A 58 -30.49 33.72 -23.23
CA ARG A 58 -29.17 33.71 -23.84
C ARG A 58 -29.04 35.03 -24.60
N SER A 59 -28.17 35.92 -24.14
CA SER A 59 -27.99 37.21 -24.80
C SER A 59 -27.40 36.99 -26.18
N ASP A 60 -28.05 37.52 -27.21
CA ASP A 60 -27.51 37.62 -28.57
C ASP A 60 -26.40 38.69 -28.65
N ASN A 61 -25.61 38.89 -27.58
CA ASN A 61 -24.53 39.86 -27.52
C ASN A 61 -23.20 39.20 -27.89
N CYS A 62 -22.35 39.96 -28.59
CA CYS A 62 -20.98 39.54 -28.88
C CYS A 62 -20.17 39.46 -27.58
N VAL A 63 -19.49 38.33 -27.34
CA VAL A 63 -18.73 38.12 -26.09
C VAL A 63 -17.53 39.06 -25.92
N ILE A 64 -17.04 39.69 -27.00
CA ILE A 64 -15.84 40.52 -26.98
C ILE A 64 -16.19 42.00 -26.83
N CYS A 65 -17.14 42.51 -27.62
CA CYS A 65 -17.51 43.93 -27.62
C CYS A 65 -18.83 44.23 -26.90
N GLU A 66 -19.52 43.21 -26.40
CA GLU A 66 -20.79 43.27 -25.65
C GLU A 66 -21.97 43.87 -26.43
N LYS A 67 -21.80 44.21 -27.70
CA LYS A 67 -22.86 44.74 -28.57
C LYS A 67 -23.80 43.61 -29.00
N THR A 68 -25.10 43.91 -29.05
CA THR A 68 -26.13 43.02 -29.58
C THR A 68 -25.88 42.74 -31.06
N VAL A 69 -25.81 41.45 -31.39
CA VAL A 69 -25.61 40.93 -32.74
C VAL A 69 -26.93 40.96 -33.50
N LYS A 70 -26.97 41.71 -34.60
CA LYS A 70 -28.14 41.82 -35.48
C LYS A 70 -28.10 40.77 -36.59
N ASN A 71 -29.22 40.57 -37.29
CA ASN A 71 -29.30 39.64 -38.43
C ASN A 71 -28.35 39.98 -39.58
N ASP A 72 -28.04 41.27 -39.73
CA ASP A 72 -27.18 41.77 -40.82
C ASP A 72 -25.71 41.90 -40.39
N ASP A 73 -25.40 41.60 -39.12
CA ASP A 73 -24.03 41.64 -38.63
C ASP A 73 -23.25 40.41 -39.10
N GLN A 74 -21.99 40.63 -39.48
CA GLN A 74 -21.07 39.53 -39.73
C GLN A 74 -20.59 38.95 -38.39
N ALA A 75 -21.37 38.00 -37.89
CA ALA A 75 -21.08 37.28 -36.65
C ALA A 75 -21.27 35.78 -36.84
N ILE A 76 -20.58 35.02 -36.01
CA ILE A 76 -20.62 33.56 -36.00
C ILE A 76 -20.77 33.05 -34.57
N GLN A 77 -21.58 32.00 -34.38
CA GLN A 77 -21.79 31.37 -33.08
C GLN A 77 -20.77 30.25 -32.86
N CYS A 78 -20.11 30.24 -31.70
CA CYS A 78 -19.18 29.17 -31.34
C CYS A 78 -19.92 27.86 -31.05
N GLU A 79 -19.49 26.74 -31.61
CA GLU A 79 -20.15 25.45 -31.39
C GLU A 79 -20.03 24.92 -29.96
N ILE A 80 -18.98 25.34 -29.24
CA ILE A 80 -18.70 24.87 -27.88
C ILE A 80 -19.47 25.70 -26.86
N CYS A 81 -19.20 27.01 -26.79
CA CYS A 81 -19.82 27.86 -25.76
C CYS A 81 -21.17 28.47 -26.19
N ARG A 82 -21.56 28.32 -27.46
CA ARG A 82 -22.82 28.87 -28.03
C ARG A 82 -22.94 30.40 -27.93
N LEU A 83 -21.84 31.10 -27.70
CA LEU A 83 -21.78 32.57 -27.71
C LEU A 83 -21.54 33.08 -29.13
N TRP A 84 -22.13 34.23 -29.44
CA TRP A 84 -21.90 34.94 -30.69
C TRP A 84 -20.63 35.79 -30.60
N VAL A 85 -19.91 35.89 -31.71
CA VAL A 85 -18.74 36.74 -31.86
C VAL A 85 -18.78 37.42 -33.23
N HIS A 86 -18.63 38.74 -33.26
CA HIS A 86 -18.41 39.46 -34.53
C HIS A 86 -17.06 39.05 -35.12
N ILE A 87 -17.00 38.85 -36.45
CA ILE A 87 -15.77 38.41 -37.12
C ILE A 87 -14.63 39.40 -36.94
N THR A 88 -14.94 40.70 -36.86
CA THR A 88 -13.98 41.78 -36.62
C THR A 88 -13.41 41.73 -35.20
N CYS A 89 -14.25 41.40 -34.20
CA CYS A 89 -13.80 41.24 -32.81
C CYS A 89 -12.88 40.03 -32.62
N GLU A 90 -13.11 38.96 -33.38
CA GLU A 90 -12.26 37.76 -33.37
C GLU A 90 -11.00 37.93 -34.24
N GLY A 91 -10.93 38.97 -35.09
CA GLY A 91 -9.87 39.14 -36.07
C GLY A 91 -9.93 38.11 -37.21
N MET A 92 -11.13 37.61 -37.55
CA MET A 92 -11.34 36.69 -38.66
C MET A 92 -11.46 37.46 -39.99
N PRO A 93 -10.65 37.12 -41.01
CA PRO A 93 -10.79 37.68 -42.35
C PRO A 93 -12.16 37.39 -42.96
N LYS A 94 -12.70 38.32 -43.74
CA LYS A 94 -14.03 38.18 -44.35
C LYS A 94 -14.12 36.96 -45.26
N GLU A 95 -13.06 36.66 -46.00
CA GLU A 95 -12.97 35.51 -46.91
C GLU A 95 -13.11 34.19 -46.15
N ALA A 96 -12.55 34.11 -44.94
CA ALA A 96 -12.66 32.93 -44.09
C ALA A 96 -14.08 32.77 -43.52
N TYR A 97 -14.73 33.87 -43.15
CA TYR A 97 -16.14 33.86 -42.74
C TYR A 97 -17.05 33.42 -43.88
N ASP A 98 -16.89 34.01 -45.06
CA ASP A 98 -17.67 33.69 -46.26
C ASP A 98 -17.50 32.21 -46.63
N TYR A 99 -16.28 31.66 -46.51
CA TYR A 99 -16.03 30.22 -46.68
C TYR A 99 -16.82 29.37 -45.67
N ILE A 100 -16.72 29.67 -44.37
CA ILE A 100 -17.46 28.92 -43.33
C ILE A 100 -18.98 28.98 -43.60
N MET A 101 -19.50 30.15 -43.95
CA MET A 101 -20.92 30.33 -44.29
C MET A 101 -21.32 29.58 -45.57
N SER A 102 -20.43 29.47 -46.56
CA SER A 102 -20.68 28.73 -47.81
C SER A 102 -20.71 27.21 -47.60
N VAL A 103 -19.87 26.71 -46.69
CA VAL A 103 -19.76 25.27 -46.40
C VAL A 103 -20.83 24.82 -45.39
N GLY A 104 -21.27 25.72 -44.51
CA GLY A 104 -22.28 25.44 -43.49
C GLY A 104 -21.76 24.47 -42.42
N ASP A 105 -22.59 23.50 -42.02
CA ASP A 105 -22.34 22.60 -40.88
C ASP A 105 -21.17 21.61 -41.07
N GLN A 106 -20.50 21.60 -42.23
CA GLN A 106 -19.34 20.72 -42.44
C GLN A 106 -18.06 21.29 -41.82
N VAL A 107 -18.05 22.57 -41.43
CA VAL A 107 -16.89 23.21 -40.81
C VAL A 107 -17.23 23.62 -39.38
N ALA A 108 -16.62 22.91 -38.43
CA ALA A 108 -16.74 23.21 -37.02
C ALA A 108 -15.97 24.49 -36.66
N TRP A 109 -16.69 25.56 -36.30
CA TRP A 109 -16.07 26.80 -35.84
C TRP A 109 -16.07 26.94 -34.32
N LYS A 110 -14.93 27.36 -33.77
CA LYS A 110 -14.69 27.56 -32.34
C LYS A 110 -14.03 28.92 -32.14
N CYS A 111 -14.52 29.70 -31.18
CA CYS A 111 -13.89 30.96 -30.80
C CYS A 111 -12.52 30.74 -30.16
N THR A 112 -11.68 31.77 -30.13
CA THR A 112 -10.31 31.70 -29.61
C THR A 112 -10.25 31.24 -28.16
N TYR A 113 -11.24 31.62 -27.33
CA TYR A 113 -11.35 31.15 -25.95
C TYR A 113 -11.56 29.64 -25.88
N CYS A 114 -12.52 29.11 -26.65
CA CYS A 114 -12.78 27.69 -26.70
C CYS A 114 -11.63 26.91 -27.34
N LYS A 115 -10.93 27.46 -28.35
CA LYS A 115 -9.72 26.85 -28.92
C LYS A 115 -8.63 26.67 -27.86
N ARG A 116 -8.34 27.72 -27.08
CA ARG A 116 -7.39 27.65 -25.96
C ARG A 116 -7.82 26.65 -24.89
N GLY A 117 -9.11 26.63 -24.55
CA GLY A 117 -9.68 25.66 -23.61
C GLY A 117 -9.51 24.21 -24.10
N CYS A 118 -9.81 23.95 -25.37
CA CYS A 118 -9.63 22.63 -25.99
C CYS A 118 -8.16 22.19 -25.96
N LEU A 119 -7.20 23.07 -26.27
CA LEU A 119 -5.77 22.71 -26.24
C LEU A 119 -5.33 22.28 -24.83
N LYS A 120 -5.69 23.05 -23.80
CA LYS A 120 -5.41 22.66 -22.40
C LYS A 120 -6.07 21.34 -22.01
N LEU A 121 -7.30 21.11 -22.49
CA LEU A 121 -8.00 19.85 -22.24
C LEU A 121 -7.28 18.67 -22.92
N TYR A 122 -6.78 18.83 -24.14
CA TYR A 122 -5.99 17.80 -24.82
C TYR A 122 -4.67 17.50 -24.11
N GLU A 123 -3.93 18.53 -23.68
CA GLU A 123 -2.71 18.38 -22.87
C GLU A 123 -3.01 17.59 -21.58
N TYR A 124 -4.11 17.93 -20.90
CA TYR A 124 -4.55 17.22 -19.71
C TYR A 124 -4.93 15.76 -19.99
N MET A 125 -5.64 15.49 -21.10
CA MET A 125 -5.98 14.12 -21.52
C MET A 125 -4.74 13.30 -21.86
N GLU A 126 -3.72 13.90 -22.49
CA GLU A 126 -2.44 13.23 -22.77
C GLU A 126 -1.71 12.85 -21.48
N GLU A 127 -1.65 13.78 -20.51
CA GLU A 127 -1.05 13.54 -19.20
C GLU A 127 -1.80 12.44 -18.43
N LEU A 128 -3.14 12.46 -18.42
CA LEU A 128 -3.94 11.37 -17.86
C LEU A 128 -3.68 10.04 -18.57
N GLY A 129 -3.47 10.04 -19.89
CA GLY A 129 -3.07 8.85 -20.65
C GLY A 129 -1.74 8.26 -20.17
N LYS A 130 -0.74 9.12 -19.91
CA LYS A 130 0.57 8.71 -19.35
C LYS A 130 0.42 8.14 -17.95
N GLN A 131 -0.38 8.78 -17.10
CA GLN A 131 -0.67 8.32 -15.74
C GLN A 131 -1.36 6.96 -15.74
N ASN A 132 -2.39 6.79 -16.57
CA ASN A 132 -3.08 5.51 -16.73
C ASN A 132 -2.13 4.40 -17.20
N LYS A 133 -1.26 4.68 -18.18
CA LYS A 133 -0.26 3.70 -18.64
C LYS A 133 0.68 3.26 -17.51
N THR A 134 1.11 4.21 -16.67
CA THR A 134 1.95 3.93 -15.51
C THR A 134 1.22 3.07 -14.48
N LEU A 135 -0.04 3.41 -14.17
CA LEU A 135 -0.87 2.65 -13.25
C LEU A 135 -1.11 1.22 -13.75
N TRP A 136 -1.34 1.04 -15.06
CA TRP A 136 -1.49 -0.29 -15.65
C TRP A 136 -0.21 -1.13 -15.55
N SER A 137 0.98 -0.54 -15.69
CA SER A 137 2.26 -1.25 -15.44
C SER A 137 2.35 -1.72 -14.00
N LYS A 138 2.10 -0.81 -13.05
CA LYS A 138 2.13 -1.15 -11.62
C LYS A 138 1.10 -2.22 -11.24
N GLN A 139 -0.11 -2.14 -11.81
CA GLN A 139 -1.14 -3.15 -11.57
C GLN A 139 -0.75 -4.53 -12.13
N ARG A 140 0.02 -4.57 -13.22
CA ARG A 140 0.60 -5.81 -13.75
C ARG A 140 1.69 -6.34 -12.81
N GLU A 141 2.65 -5.50 -12.42
CA GLU A 141 3.72 -5.88 -11.49
C GLU A 141 3.16 -6.46 -10.18
N ILE A 142 2.18 -5.79 -9.56
CA ILE A 142 1.50 -6.28 -8.34
C ILE A 142 0.83 -7.62 -8.59
N ARG A 143 0.20 -7.82 -9.75
CA ARG A 143 -0.44 -9.10 -10.09
C ARG A 143 0.58 -10.21 -10.23
N ASP A 144 1.71 -9.94 -10.88
CA ASP A 144 2.79 -10.91 -11.07
C ASP A 144 3.43 -11.29 -9.72
N GLU A 145 3.66 -10.32 -8.84
CA GLU A 145 4.09 -10.56 -7.45
C GLU A 145 3.07 -11.41 -6.66
N MET A 146 1.77 -11.11 -6.81
CA MET A 146 0.70 -11.87 -6.14
C MET A 146 0.63 -13.33 -6.62
N ASN A 147 0.86 -13.56 -7.92
CA ASN A 147 0.94 -14.91 -8.47
C ASN A 147 2.16 -15.67 -7.94
N ALA A 148 3.33 -15.02 -7.89
CA ALA A 148 4.54 -15.63 -7.32
C ALA A 148 4.36 -16.00 -5.84
N LEU A 149 3.73 -15.12 -5.06
CA LEU A 149 3.42 -15.40 -3.66
C LEU A 149 2.45 -16.58 -3.52
N THR A 150 1.46 -16.67 -4.40
CA THR A 150 0.51 -17.80 -4.43
C THR A 150 1.21 -19.13 -4.67
N GLU A 151 2.22 -19.17 -5.56
CA GLU A 151 3.04 -20.36 -5.80
C GLU A 151 3.84 -20.77 -4.55
N VAL A 152 4.46 -19.81 -3.86
CA VAL A 152 5.19 -20.06 -2.60
C VAL A 152 4.25 -20.62 -1.53
N VAL A 153 3.04 -20.06 -1.40
CA VAL A 153 2.02 -20.57 -0.46
C VAL A 153 1.64 -22.01 -0.81
N GLY A 154 1.47 -22.33 -2.10
CA GLY A 154 1.21 -23.70 -2.55
C GLY A 154 2.31 -24.69 -2.14
N LYS A 155 3.58 -24.35 -2.38
CA LYS A 155 4.73 -25.15 -1.96
C LYS A 155 4.78 -25.33 -0.43
N ASN A 156 4.50 -24.28 0.33
CA ASN A 156 4.44 -24.37 1.79
C ASN A 156 3.30 -25.28 2.28
N GLN A 157 2.16 -25.32 1.59
CA GLN A 157 1.09 -26.26 1.91
C GLN A 157 1.50 -27.72 1.65
N GLU A 158 2.26 -27.99 0.59
CA GLU A 158 2.79 -29.34 0.31
C GLU A 158 3.80 -29.77 1.39
N ILE A 159 4.72 -28.87 1.76
CA ILE A 159 5.69 -29.12 2.84
C ILE A 159 4.97 -29.41 4.17
N ASN A 160 3.92 -28.64 4.50
CA ASN A 160 3.14 -28.87 5.71
C ASN A 160 2.45 -30.24 5.70
N LYS A 161 1.89 -30.66 4.56
CA LYS A 161 1.30 -32.00 4.40
C LYS A 161 2.34 -33.11 4.59
N ASP A 162 3.52 -32.98 4.00
CA ASP A 162 4.62 -33.95 4.20
C ASP A 162 5.03 -34.03 5.68
N MET A 163 5.14 -32.87 6.34
CA MET A 163 5.47 -32.79 7.75
C MET A 163 4.42 -33.48 8.64
N GLU A 164 3.13 -33.28 8.36
CA GLU A 164 2.04 -33.98 9.07
C GLU A 164 2.13 -35.51 8.92
N VAL A 165 2.41 -36.02 7.72
CA VAL A 165 2.61 -37.45 7.48
C VAL A 165 3.81 -37.98 8.27
N ARG A 166 4.92 -37.25 8.27
CA ARG A 166 6.14 -37.63 9.02
C ARG A 166 5.91 -37.64 10.53
N LEU A 167 5.15 -36.67 11.05
CA LEU A 167 4.77 -36.64 12.46
C LEU A 167 3.89 -37.84 12.82
N GLY A 168 2.89 -38.18 12.01
CA GLY A 168 2.07 -39.36 12.22
C GLY A 168 2.88 -40.67 12.20
N ALA A 169 3.88 -40.80 11.32
CA ALA A 169 4.78 -41.95 11.31
C ALA A 169 5.65 -42.05 12.57
N LEU A 170 6.15 -40.92 13.08
CA LEU A 170 6.90 -40.87 14.33
C LEU A 170 6.03 -41.26 15.54
N GLU A 171 4.79 -40.76 15.58
CA GLU A 171 3.81 -41.14 16.60
C GLU A 171 3.52 -42.64 16.56
N ALA A 172 3.30 -43.22 15.38
CA ALA A 172 3.10 -44.66 15.22
C ALA A 172 4.31 -45.49 15.69
N ASN A 173 5.53 -45.07 15.32
CA ASN A 173 6.76 -45.72 15.80
C ASN A 173 6.88 -45.66 17.33
N SER A 174 6.50 -44.54 17.94
CA SER A 174 6.52 -44.39 19.42
C SER A 174 5.54 -45.33 20.14
N VAL A 175 4.43 -45.72 19.48
CA VAL A 175 3.48 -46.71 20.02
C VAL A 175 4.11 -48.09 19.98
N VAL A 176 4.70 -48.48 18.84
CA VAL A 176 5.38 -49.78 18.68
C VAL A 176 6.56 -49.92 19.65
N GLU A 177 7.32 -48.85 19.88
CA GLU A 177 8.42 -48.85 20.86
C GLU A 177 7.92 -49.05 22.29
N ARG A 178 6.77 -48.44 22.67
CA ARG A 178 6.14 -48.66 23.98
C ARG A 178 5.67 -50.10 24.15
N GLU A 179 4.98 -50.66 23.15
CA GLU A 179 4.57 -52.08 23.18
C GLU A 179 5.78 -53.01 23.31
N ARG A 180 6.90 -52.70 22.66
CA ARG A 180 8.14 -53.46 22.80
C ARG A 180 8.74 -53.35 24.20
N GLN A 181 8.67 -52.17 24.83
CA GLN A 181 9.10 -51.96 26.21
C GLN A 181 8.21 -52.74 27.19
N ASP A 182 6.89 -52.73 27.00
CA ASP A 182 5.95 -53.47 27.84
C ASP A 182 6.19 -54.99 27.75
N ASN A 183 6.33 -55.52 26.53
CA ASN A 183 6.69 -56.93 26.29
C ASN A 183 8.05 -57.31 26.90
N ASN A 184 9.03 -56.41 26.86
CA ASN A 184 10.32 -56.63 27.52
C ASN A 184 10.19 -56.57 29.04
N GLY A 185 9.33 -55.69 29.57
CA GLY A 185 9.01 -55.61 30.99
C GLY A 185 8.42 -56.91 31.52
N GLU A 186 7.46 -57.51 30.81
CA GLU A 186 6.89 -58.82 31.17
C GLU A 186 7.94 -59.93 31.18
N LYS A 187 8.86 -59.94 30.20
CA LYS A 187 9.98 -60.90 30.18
C LYS A 187 10.92 -60.69 31.36
N CYS A 188 11.22 -59.45 31.74
CA CYS A 188 12.02 -59.15 32.92
C CYS A 188 11.36 -59.68 34.20
N ILE A 189 10.06 -59.41 34.40
CA ILE A 189 9.29 -59.93 35.54
C ILE A 189 9.34 -61.46 35.59
N HIS A 190 9.22 -62.13 34.45
CA HIS A 190 9.32 -63.59 34.37
C HIS A 190 10.72 -64.11 34.74
N ILE A 191 11.78 -63.43 34.27
CA ILE A 191 13.16 -63.78 34.62
C ILE A 191 13.41 -63.57 36.11
N GLU A 192 12.97 -62.43 36.68
CA GLU A 192 13.05 -62.14 38.12
C GLU A 192 12.34 -63.22 38.95
N THR A 193 11.14 -63.63 38.54
CA THR A 193 10.40 -64.72 39.20
C THR A 193 11.17 -66.05 39.14
N ARG A 194 11.78 -66.37 37.99
CA ARG A 194 12.60 -67.58 37.84
C ARG A 194 13.85 -67.53 38.71
N LEU A 195 14.51 -66.37 38.80
CA LEU A 195 15.66 -66.15 39.66
C LEU A 195 15.28 -66.34 41.14
N ALA A 196 14.19 -65.72 41.59
CA ALA A 196 13.69 -65.89 42.96
C ALA A 196 13.38 -67.37 43.29
N ASN A 197 12.80 -68.11 42.34
CA ASN A 197 12.56 -69.55 42.51
C ASN A 197 13.86 -70.36 42.56
N LEU A 198 14.86 -70.00 41.74
CA LEU A 198 16.18 -70.65 41.78
C LEU A 198 16.90 -70.35 43.09
N GLU A 199 16.86 -69.12 43.58
CA GLU A 199 17.40 -68.72 44.89
C GLU A 199 16.76 -69.51 46.03
N ALA A 200 15.43 -69.66 46.02
CA ALA A 200 14.72 -70.49 46.99
C ALA A 200 15.13 -71.97 46.89
N ASN A 201 15.29 -72.50 45.68
CA ASN A 201 15.78 -73.86 45.47
C ASN A 201 17.22 -74.04 45.96
N PHE A 202 18.10 -73.06 45.69
CA PHE A 202 19.48 -73.06 46.17
C PHE A 202 19.54 -73.00 47.68
N ALA A 203 18.76 -72.13 48.34
CA ALA A 203 18.67 -72.10 49.79
C ALA A 203 18.23 -73.47 50.36
N GLY A 204 17.26 -74.14 49.70
CA GLY A 204 16.85 -75.50 50.07
C GLY A 204 17.90 -76.58 49.77
N ILE A 205 18.78 -76.38 48.80
CA ILE A 205 19.92 -77.27 48.51
C ILE A 205 21.06 -76.99 49.50
N GLU A 206 21.34 -75.73 49.85
CA GLU A 206 22.32 -75.34 50.86
C GLU A 206 21.94 -75.88 52.24
N GLU A 207 20.66 -75.86 52.60
CA GLU A 207 20.17 -76.53 53.81
C GLU A 207 20.44 -78.05 53.77
N LYS A 208 20.28 -78.68 52.59
CA LYS A 208 20.57 -80.10 52.37
C LYS A 208 22.08 -80.42 52.29
N LEU A 209 22.91 -79.50 51.79
CA LEU A 209 24.38 -79.63 51.68
C LEU A 209 25.08 -79.27 53.00
N ALA A 210 24.54 -78.36 53.80
CA ALA A 210 24.95 -78.16 55.20
C ALA A 210 24.75 -79.45 56.01
N LEU A 211 23.82 -80.31 55.59
CA LEU A 211 23.63 -81.67 56.11
C LEU A 211 24.43 -82.75 55.36
N GLY A 212 25.11 -82.43 54.26
CA GLY A 212 25.78 -83.40 53.40
C GLY A 212 26.98 -82.83 52.62
N SER A 213 28.18 -83.29 53.00
CA SER A 213 29.49 -83.18 52.33
C SER A 213 30.25 -81.85 52.50
N GLY A 214 31.53 -81.81 52.89
CA GLY A 214 32.57 -82.82 52.76
C GLY A 214 33.25 -82.76 51.39
N THR A 215 34.30 -81.92 51.31
CA THR A 215 35.46 -81.96 50.38
C THR A 215 35.27 -81.80 48.86
N GLY A 216 35.98 -80.83 48.27
CA GLY A 216 36.37 -80.72 46.84
C GLY A 216 35.65 -79.58 46.12
N ASP A 217 36.23 -78.40 45.83
CA ASP A 217 37.43 -77.98 45.06
C ASP A 217 37.23 -77.94 43.53
N SER A 218 37.73 -76.83 42.95
CA SER A 218 37.93 -76.48 41.53
C SER A 218 36.86 -75.72 40.70
N SER A 219 37.11 -74.40 40.60
CA SER A 219 37.61 -73.64 39.43
C SER A 219 37.01 -73.81 38.01
N GLN A 220 36.61 -72.68 37.39
CA GLN A 220 36.80 -72.32 35.95
C GLN A 220 36.28 -70.88 35.73
N ALA A 221 37.13 -69.89 35.43
CA ALA A 221 37.66 -69.47 34.12
C ALA A 221 36.70 -68.54 33.34
N GLU A 222 36.85 -67.23 33.58
CA GLU A 222 36.05 -66.12 33.04
C GLU A 222 36.77 -65.50 31.81
N ILE A 223 36.10 -65.52 30.66
CA ILE A 223 36.62 -65.01 29.37
C ILE A 223 36.09 -63.58 29.15
N THR A 224 36.97 -62.60 29.31
CA THR A 224 36.73 -61.18 29.05
C THR A 224 36.95 -60.83 27.58
N ARG A 225 35.87 -60.56 26.85
CA ARG A 225 35.86 -59.89 25.54
C ARG A 225 34.62 -59.03 25.46
N ASN A 226 34.71 -57.71 25.72
CA ASN A 226 33.74 -56.69 25.28
C ASN A 226 34.10 -55.27 25.75
N GLU A 227 35.18 -54.65 25.23
CA GLU A 227 35.57 -53.29 25.69
C GLU A 227 35.79 -52.23 24.60
N ALA A 228 35.50 -52.44 23.31
CA ALA A 228 35.92 -51.49 22.26
C ALA A 228 34.84 -50.90 21.31
N VAL A 229 33.54 -51.15 21.51
CA VAL A 229 32.46 -50.59 20.64
C VAL A 229 31.62 -49.41 21.22
N PRO A 230 31.67 -49.03 22.51
CA PRO A 230 30.82 -47.92 23.00
C PRO A 230 31.30 -46.51 22.59
N ASP A 231 32.51 -46.36 22.06
CA ASP A 231 33.15 -45.05 21.88
C ASP A 231 32.63 -44.25 20.67
N LEU A 232 32.38 -44.91 19.53
CA LEU A 232 31.96 -44.21 18.30
C LEU A 232 30.55 -43.60 18.41
N LYS A 233 29.63 -44.28 19.11
CA LYS A 233 28.26 -43.80 19.32
C LYS A 233 28.24 -42.58 20.25
N ALA A 234 29.16 -42.51 21.21
CA ALA A 234 29.32 -41.37 22.09
C ALA A 234 29.83 -40.14 21.31
N ILE A 235 30.84 -40.33 20.44
CA ILE A 235 31.40 -39.26 19.60
C ILE A 235 30.33 -38.70 18.65
N MET A 236 29.62 -39.55 17.91
CA MET A 236 28.56 -39.07 16.99
C MET A 236 27.43 -38.34 17.73
N LYS A 237 27.04 -38.81 18.92
CA LYS A 237 26.02 -38.12 19.73
C LYS A 237 26.51 -36.75 20.18
N GLN A 238 27.77 -36.63 20.57
CA GLN A 238 28.37 -35.36 20.96
C GLN A 238 28.44 -34.38 19.79
N GLU A 239 28.87 -34.80 18.61
CA GLU A 239 28.91 -33.96 17.40
C GLU A 239 27.51 -33.50 16.97
N MET A 240 26.52 -34.38 17.02
CA MET A 240 25.13 -34.03 16.72
C MET A 240 24.57 -33.00 17.71
N GLU A 241 24.91 -33.11 18.99
CA GLU A 241 24.48 -32.15 20.01
C GLU A 241 25.17 -30.79 19.84
N GLN A 242 26.47 -30.80 19.49
CA GLN A 242 27.19 -29.58 19.15
C GLN A 242 26.61 -28.90 17.91
N LEU A 243 26.28 -29.66 16.86
CA LEU A 243 25.67 -29.12 15.65
C LEU A 243 24.27 -28.54 15.91
N LYS A 244 23.44 -29.23 16.71
CA LYS A 244 22.13 -28.69 17.11
C LYS A 244 22.28 -27.38 17.87
N LYS A 245 23.25 -27.31 18.79
CA LYS A 245 23.51 -26.11 19.56
C LYS A 245 23.91 -24.93 18.66
N THR A 246 24.83 -25.14 17.72
CA THR A 246 25.26 -24.07 16.79
C THR A 246 24.14 -23.66 15.84
N MET A 247 23.30 -24.60 15.38
CA MET A 247 22.14 -24.27 14.55
C MET A 247 21.11 -23.40 15.29
N VAL A 248 20.82 -23.72 16.55
CA VAL A 248 19.90 -22.93 17.38
C VAL A 248 20.48 -21.55 17.67
N GLU A 249 21.78 -21.45 18.00
CA GLU A 249 22.46 -20.16 18.22
C GLU A 249 22.44 -19.29 16.97
N ASN A 250 22.72 -19.86 15.79
CA ASN A 250 22.67 -19.15 14.52
C ASN A 250 21.25 -18.69 14.16
N ASP A 251 20.22 -19.51 14.39
CA ASP A 251 18.81 -19.13 14.14
C ASP A 251 18.36 -17.99 15.07
N ILE A 252 18.77 -18.03 16.35
CA ILE A 252 18.51 -16.95 17.31
C ILE A 252 19.20 -15.65 16.86
N GLN A 253 20.47 -15.72 16.44
CA GLN A 253 21.20 -14.56 15.96
C GLN A 253 20.56 -13.97 14.70
N LEU A 254 20.21 -14.82 13.72
CA LEU A 254 19.57 -14.39 12.48
C LEU A 254 18.21 -13.72 12.76
N LYS A 255 17.39 -14.30 13.63
CA LYS A 255 16.10 -13.72 14.03
C LYS A 255 16.26 -12.36 14.70
N LYS A 256 17.27 -12.20 15.55
CA LYS A 256 17.58 -10.92 16.20
C LYS A 256 17.97 -9.86 15.18
N GLU A 257 18.90 -10.16 14.26
CA GLU A 257 19.34 -9.23 13.22
C GLU A 257 18.20 -8.82 12.27
N VAL A 258 17.35 -9.77 11.87
CA VAL A 258 16.17 -9.49 11.04
C VAL A 258 15.20 -8.55 11.77
N LYS A 259 14.95 -8.80 13.05
CA LYS A 259 14.06 -7.96 13.87
C LYS A 259 14.60 -6.54 14.01
N GLU A 260 15.89 -6.37 14.30
CA GLU A 260 16.53 -5.05 14.42
C GLU A 260 16.44 -4.27 13.10
N LYS A 261 16.71 -4.90 11.95
CA LYS A 261 16.56 -4.28 10.63
C LYS A 261 15.10 -3.89 10.31
N GLN A 262 14.14 -4.73 10.71
CA GLN A 262 12.72 -4.41 10.53
C GLN A 262 12.31 -3.20 11.38
N GLU A 263 12.75 -3.13 12.64
CA GLU A 263 12.46 -2.01 13.53
C GLU A 263 13.09 -0.71 13.07
N GLU A 264 14.32 -0.77 12.53
CA GLU A 264 14.99 0.38 11.92
C GLU A 264 14.22 0.90 10.70
N LYS A 265 13.86 0.02 9.77
CA LYS A 265 13.05 0.39 8.59
C LYS A 265 11.70 0.99 8.97
N LEU A 266 11.04 0.44 10.00
CA LEU A 266 9.79 1.00 10.54
C LEU A 266 9.99 2.35 11.24
N ARG A 267 11.18 2.62 11.77
CA ARG A 267 11.52 3.93 12.35
C ARG A 267 11.74 4.97 11.25
N GLU A 268 12.46 4.62 10.20
CA GLU A 268 12.68 5.48 9.03
C GLU A 268 11.36 5.86 8.36
N LEU A 269 10.49 4.89 8.05
CA LEU A 269 9.19 5.15 7.44
C LEU A 269 8.31 6.08 8.29
N ARG A 270 8.37 5.95 9.62
CA ARG A 270 7.64 6.84 10.53
C ARG A 270 8.22 8.26 10.52
N ASP A 271 9.54 8.40 10.46
CA ASP A 271 10.20 9.71 10.38
C ASP A 271 9.96 10.38 9.02
N GLU A 272 9.99 9.62 7.92
CA GLU A 272 9.63 10.08 6.58
C GLU A 272 8.19 10.58 6.54
N GLU A 273 7.23 9.79 7.03
CA GLU A 273 5.81 10.18 7.03
C GLU A 273 5.56 11.39 7.93
N ALA A 274 6.22 11.46 9.10
CA ALA A 274 6.15 12.63 9.99
C ALA A 274 6.74 13.92 9.37
N ARG A 275 7.65 13.78 8.40
CA ARG A 275 8.27 14.91 7.66
C ARG A 275 7.61 15.18 6.32
N ARG A 276 6.82 14.23 5.81
CA ARG A 276 6.24 14.26 4.47
C ARG A 276 5.45 15.53 4.21
N ASN A 277 4.70 16.02 5.18
CA ASN A 277 3.87 17.22 5.04
C ASN A 277 4.50 18.49 5.65
N ASN A 278 5.76 18.43 6.06
CA ASN A 278 6.46 19.58 6.63
C ASN A 278 7.07 20.44 5.50
N ILE A 279 6.99 21.76 5.68
CA ILE A 279 7.64 22.80 4.87
C ILE A 279 8.45 23.67 5.83
N ILE A 280 9.63 24.13 5.38
CA ILE A 280 10.45 25.08 6.13
C ILE A 280 10.41 26.41 5.38
N ILE A 281 9.99 27.47 6.07
CA ILE A 281 9.88 28.83 5.53
C ILE A 281 10.97 29.69 6.19
N TYR A 282 11.77 30.36 5.36
CA TYR A 282 12.84 31.25 5.81
C TYR A 282 12.39 32.71 5.69
N GLY A 283 12.96 33.59 6.51
CA GLY A 283 12.78 35.04 6.37
C GLY A 283 11.50 35.62 6.97
N ILE A 284 10.68 34.83 7.68
CA ILE A 284 9.49 35.34 8.37
C ILE A 284 9.92 36.13 9.60
N PRO A 285 9.55 37.42 9.76
CA PRO A 285 9.90 38.21 10.94
C PRO A 285 9.47 37.52 12.25
N GLU A 286 10.28 37.62 13.30
CA GLU A 286 9.91 37.05 14.61
C GLU A 286 8.92 37.96 15.34
N SER A 287 7.93 37.35 16.01
CA SER A 287 7.01 38.07 16.88
C SER A 287 7.74 38.72 18.06
N GLN A 288 7.34 39.94 18.42
CA GLN A 288 7.86 40.64 19.60
C GLN A 288 7.42 39.99 20.92
N GLU A 289 6.38 39.14 20.86
CA GLU A 289 5.93 38.36 22.02
C GLU A 289 7.04 37.41 22.47
N LYS A 290 7.50 37.58 23.72
CA LYS A 290 8.65 36.84 24.24
C LYS A 290 8.32 35.39 24.58
N GLU A 291 7.11 35.11 25.07
CA GLU A 291 6.71 33.79 25.56
C GLU A 291 5.20 33.50 25.40
N GLY A 292 4.85 32.21 25.36
CA GLY A 292 3.47 31.74 25.44
C GLY A 292 2.82 31.36 24.09
N PRO A 293 1.53 30.96 24.09
CA PRO A 293 0.82 30.57 22.87
C PRO A 293 0.65 31.72 21.85
N LYS A 294 0.73 32.99 22.30
CA LYS A 294 0.52 34.17 21.45
C LYS A 294 1.46 34.27 20.24
N TRP A 295 2.73 33.90 20.39
CA TRP A 295 3.65 33.94 19.23
C TRP A 295 3.28 32.91 18.17
N ARG A 296 2.67 31.77 18.56
CA ARG A 296 2.19 30.77 17.60
C ARG A 296 1.01 31.29 16.80
N ASP A 297 0.08 31.99 17.45
CA ASP A 297 -1.07 32.59 16.77
C ASP A 297 -0.63 33.66 15.77
N SER A 298 0.36 34.47 16.15
CA SER A 298 0.99 35.46 15.27
C SER A 298 1.70 34.81 14.07
N ASP A 299 2.53 33.79 14.30
CA ASP A 299 3.18 33.04 13.22
C ASP A 299 2.15 32.34 12.32
N GLN A 300 1.07 31.81 12.90
CA GLN A 300 -0.03 31.18 12.16
C GLN A 300 -0.73 32.17 11.25
N GLU A 301 -1.07 33.36 11.74
CA GLU A 301 -1.71 34.41 10.95
C GLU A 301 -0.84 34.83 9.76
N VAL A 302 0.47 35.02 9.99
CA VAL A 302 1.43 35.36 8.93
C VAL A 302 1.51 34.26 7.87
N VAL A 303 1.56 33.00 8.28
CA VAL A 303 1.57 31.85 7.34
C VAL A 303 0.28 31.77 6.54
N VAL A 304 -0.88 31.99 7.17
CA VAL A 304 -2.18 31.99 6.48
C VAL A 304 -2.23 33.11 5.44
N LYS A 305 -1.83 34.34 5.80
CA LYS A 305 -1.76 35.47 4.86
C LYS A 305 -0.80 35.20 3.71
N LEU A 306 0.40 34.71 4.01
CA LEU A 306 1.39 34.33 3.00
C LEU A 306 0.81 33.33 1.99
N PHE A 307 0.18 32.27 2.48
CA PHE A 307 -0.33 31.24 1.59
C PHE A 307 -1.58 31.68 0.81
N GLN A 308 -2.51 32.43 1.43
CA GLN A 308 -3.74 32.87 0.78
C GLN A 308 -3.52 34.07 -0.15
N GLU A 309 -2.83 35.12 0.31
CA GLU A 309 -2.71 36.39 -0.42
C GLU A 309 -1.55 36.36 -1.43
N VAL A 310 -0.41 35.77 -1.05
CA VAL A 310 0.79 35.82 -1.89
C VAL A 310 0.86 34.62 -2.84
N LEU A 311 0.59 33.42 -2.33
CA LEU A 311 0.66 32.18 -3.12
C LEU A 311 -0.67 31.84 -3.82
N GLU A 312 -1.78 32.45 -3.40
CA GLU A 312 -3.14 32.17 -3.87
C GLU A 312 -3.57 30.71 -3.63
N VAL A 313 -3.10 30.11 -2.53
CA VAL A 313 -3.47 28.77 -2.10
C VAL A 313 -4.59 28.87 -1.06
N LYS A 314 -5.72 28.22 -1.34
CA LYS A 314 -6.86 28.18 -0.40
C LYS A 314 -6.49 27.29 0.79
N LEU A 315 -6.39 27.88 1.98
CA LEU A 315 -6.21 27.15 3.24
C LEU A 315 -7.31 27.44 4.22
N ASN A 316 -7.68 26.41 4.97
CA ASN A 316 -8.47 26.53 6.19
C ASN A 316 -7.52 26.68 7.37
N GLN A 317 -7.94 27.35 8.44
CA GLN A 317 -7.12 27.46 9.67
C GLN A 317 -6.76 26.10 10.26
N THR A 318 -7.62 25.09 10.08
CA THR A 318 -7.40 23.70 10.53
C THR A 318 -6.35 22.94 9.73
N SER A 319 -5.94 23.45 8.56
CA SER A 319 -4.97 22.77 7.70
C SER A 319 -3.52 22.90 8.17
N LEU A 320 -3.27 23.78 9.15
CA LEU A 320 -1.96 23.96 9.77
C LEU A 320 -1.89 23.11 11.05
N VAL A 321 -1.28 21.93 10.95
CA VAL A 321 -1.18 20.96 12.05
C VAL A 321 -0.10 21.35 13.05
N LYS A 322 1.00 21.92 12.56
CA LYS A 322 2.20 22.18 13.37
C LYS A 322 2.89 23.46 12.90
N ILE A 323 3.23 24.35 13.84
CA ILE A 323 3.99 25.58 13.57
C ILE A 323 5.05 25.74 14.64
N ILE A 324 6.32 25.63 14.27
CA ILE A 324 7.45 25.67 15.20
C ILE A 324 8.64 26.41 14.57
N ARG A 325 9.16 27.42 15.28
CA ARG A 325 10.46 28.05 14.94
C ARG A 325 11.61 27.09 15.26
N LEU A 326 12.50 26.85 14.30
CA LEU A 326 13.65 25.97 14.48
C LEU A 326 14.83 26.75 15.10
N GLY A 327 15.34 26.25 16.23
CA GLY A 327 16.52 26.82 16.92
C GLY A 327 16.19 27.67 18.16
N LYS A 328 17.22 27.96 18.95
CA LYS A 328 17.13 28.84 20.13
C LYS A 328 16.94 30.29 19.69
N ARG A 329 16.06 31.02 20.37
CA ARG A 329 15.88 32.46 20.13
C ARG A 329 17.11 33.20 20.62
N GLU A 330 17.73 33.98 19.75
CA GLU A 330 18.86 34.86 20.10
C GLU A 330 18.43 36.31 19.83
N GLU A 331 18.52 37.18 20.84
CA GLU A 331 18.07 38.57 20.73
C GLU A 331 18.98 39.42 19.82
N SER A 332 20.20 38.97 19.56
CA SER A 332 21.23 39.69 18.80
C SER A 332 21.34 39.29 17.33
N VAL A 333 20.56 38.31 16.84
CA VAL A 333 20.73 37.78 15.48
C VAL A 333 19.86 38.57 14.49
N ALA A 334 20.52 39.17 13.50
CA ALA A 334 19.86 39.93 12.44
C ALA A 334 18.96 39.09 11.51
N LYS A 335 19.07 37.76 11.56
CA LYS A 335 18.35 36.83 10.69
C LYS A 335 17.28 36.05 11.46
N PRO A 336 16.00 36.11 11.05
CA PRO A 336 14.93 35.40 11.74
C PRO A 336 15.08 33.87 11.63
N ARG A 337 14.64 33.15 12.66
CA ARG A 337 14.66 31.68 12.66
C ARG A 337 13.73 31.07 11.60
N PRO A 338 14.13 29.95 10.97
CA PRO A 338 13.27 29.22 10.05
C PRO A 338 12.00 28.72 10.75
N LEU A 339 10.86 28.81 10.08
CA LEU A 339 9.57 28.36 10.56
C LEU A 339 9.23 27.01 9.91
N LEU A 340 9.13 25.95 10.72
CA LEU A 340 8.61 24.66 10.29
C LEU A 340 7.09 24.69 10.36
N VAL A 341 6.45 24.45 9.22
CA VAL A 341 5.00 24.38 9.07
C VAL A 341 4.62 22.97 8.61
N GLY A 342 3.83 22.26 9.41
CA GLY A 342 3.26 20.95 9.09
C GLY A 342 1.84 21.11 8.56
N LEU A 343 1.58 20.54 7.38
CA LEU A 343 0.28 20.56 6.73
C LEU A 343 -0.50 19.26 6.97
N ASP A 344 -1.83 19.33 6.97
CA ASP A 344 -2.71 18.17 7.09
C ASP A 344 -2.72 17.29 5.81
N SER A 345 -2.38 17.88 4.66
CA SER A 345 -2.49 17.21 3.36
C SER A 345 -1.20 17.34 2.52
N PRO A 346 -0.72 16.23 1.92
CA PRO A 346 0.41 16.28 0.99
C PRO A 346 0.07 17.03 -0.31
N ILE A 347 -1.21 17.11 -0.68
CA ILE A 347 -1.67 17.86 -1.85
C ILE A 347 -1.46 19.36 -1.63
N LEU A 348 -1.85 19.87 -0.45
CA LEU A 348 -1.62 21.27 -0.08
C LEU A 348 -0.13 21.60 -0.06
N LYS A 349 0.71 20.70 0.46
CA LYS A 349 2.17 20.87 0.38
C LYS A 349 2.64 21.04 -1.05
N ARG A 350 2.19 20.16 -1.96
CA ARG A 350 2.54 20.24 -3.37
C ARG A 350 2.08 21.54 -4.01
N ASP A 351 0.85 21.97 -3.72
CA ASP A 351 0.29 23.21 -4.26
C ASP A 351 1.08 24.43 -3.78
N VAL A 352 1.39 24.52 -2.49
CA VAL A 352 2.26 25.56 -1.91
C VAL A 352 3.61 25.57 -2.64
N LEU A 353 4.26 24.40 -2.79
CA LEU A 353 5.55 24.28 -3.46
C LEU A 353 5.50 24.69 -4.94
N LEU A 354 4.43 24.37 -5.66
CA LEU A 354 4.24 24.78 -7.05
C LEU A 354 4.09 26.30 -7.21
N GLN A 355 3.46 26.96 -6.24
CA GLN A 355 3.26 28.42 -6.26
C GLN A 355 4.47 29.22 -5.75
N THR A 356 5.52 28.57 -5.20
CA THR A 356 6.72 29.27 -4.67
C THR A 356 7.39 30.21 -5.66
N LYS A 357 7.25 29.99 -6.98
CA LYS A 357 7.77 30.90 -8.02
C LYS A 357 7.19 32.32 -7.90
N LYS A 358 5.98 32.48 -7.35
CA LYS A 358 5.33 33.77 -7.11
C LYS A 358 6.00 34.60 -6.00
N LEU A 359 6.86 33.98 -5.19
CA LEU A 359 7.62 34.67 -4.15
C LEU A 359 8.79 35.48 -4.72
N LYS A 360 9.23 35.17 -5.95
CA LYS A 360 10.38 35.86 -6.56
C LYS A 360 10.02 37.33 -6.83
N GLY A 361 10.72 38.25 -6.18
CA GLY A 361 10.53 39.70 -6.35
C GLY A 361 9.47 40.33 -5.44
N LYS A 362 8.98 39.60 -4.43
CA LYS A 362 8.05 40.11 -3.41
C LYS A 362 8.74 40.31 -2.05
N ASP A 363 10.01 40.69 -2.04
CA ASP A 363 10.81 40.80 -0.82
C ASP A 363 10.24 41.84 0.17
N GLU A 364 9.47 42.82 -0.33
CA GLU A 364 8.86 43.90 0.48
C GLU A 364 7.49 43.55 1.07
N CYS A 365 6.85 42.45 0.66
CA CYS A 365 5.45 42.18 1.03
C CYS A 365 5.26 41.54 2.41
N MET A 366 6.35 41.25 3.14
CA MET A 366 6.32 40.54 4.43
C MET A 366 7.02 41.27 5.59
N THR A 367 7.48 42.50 5.36
CA THR A 367 7.80 43.47 6.43
C THR A 367 6.56 44.21 6.84
#